data_AF-A0A655ASG6-F1
#
_entry.id   AF-A0A655ASG6-F1
#
_cell.length_a   1.000
_cell.length_b   1.000
_cell.length_c   1.000
_cell.angle_alpha   90.00
_cell.angle_beta   90.00
_cell.angle_gamma   90.00
#
_symmetry.space_group_name_H-M   'P 1'
#
loop_
_entity.id
_entity.type
_entity.pdbx_description
1 polymer ?
#
loop_
_entity_poly.entity_id
_entity_poly.type
_entity_poly.pdbx_seq_one_letter_code
_entity_poly.pdbx_strand_id
1 'polypeptide(L)'
;MTRADVTVRAVRVPNSFILATNFSFTGVTPFADAYKPRPCDASDWLDAALGNAPQGSIVRGGVYWDAYRDPVSVVVLLDEKTGQHLAQWNL
;
A
#
# COMPACT_ATOMS: atom_id res chain seq x y z
N MET A 1 8.47 -6.35 -12.44
CA MET A 1 7.57 -6.38 -11.26
C MET A 1 8.34 -5.81 -10.09
N THR A 2 7.91 -4.66 -9.58
CA THR A 2 8.57 -4.01 -8.44
C THR A 2 7.74 -4.29 -7.19
N ARG A 3 8.42 -4.55 -6.07
CA ARG A 3 7.82 -4.89 -4.78
C ARG A 3 8.43 -4.03 -3.68
N ALA A 4 7.62 -3.63 -2.71
CA ALA A 4 8.10 -3.14 -1.41
C ALA A 4 7.43 -3.89 -0.26
N ASP A 5 8.20 -4.11 0.81
CA ASP A 5 7.67 -4.63 2.07
C ASP A 5 7.12 -3.50 2.93
N VAL A 6 5.86 -3.65 3.36
CA VAL A 6 5.15 -2.66 4.15
C VAL A 6 4.65 -3.29 5.44
N THR A 7 4.81 -2.57 6.54
CA THR A 7 4.24 -2.95 7.84
C THR A 7 3.22 -1.89 8.26
N VAL A 8 1.98 -2.32 8.47
CA VAL A 8 0.86 -1.46 8.89
C VAL A 8 0.44 -1.84 10.30
N ARG A 9 0.27 -0.84 11.17
CA ARG A 9 -0.36 -1.01 12.48
C ARG A 9 -1.80 -0.51 12.41
N ALA A 10 -2.75 -1.41 12.57
CA ALA A 10 -4.18 -1.12 12.50
C ALA A 10 -4.67 -0.45 13.80
N VAL A 11 -4.47 0.85 13.96
CA VAL A 11 -4.80 1.55 15.22
C VAL A 11 -6.31 1.66 15.46
N ARG A 12 -7.08 2.04 14.43
CA ARG A 12 -8.53 2.22 14.51
C ARG A 12 -9.17 1.61 13.26
N VAL A 13 -10.02 0.59 13.45
CA VAL A 13 -10.66 -0.17 12.36
C VAL A 13 -12.16 -0.22 12.65
N PRO A 14 -12.93 0.82 12.29
CA PRO A 14 -14.34 0.92 12.66
C PRO A 14 -15.24 -0.14 11.98
N ASN A 15 -14.78 -0.72 10.86
CA ASN A 15 -15.42 -1.83 10.18
C ASN A 15 -14.38 -2.62 9.37
N SER A 16 -14.71 -3.87 9.02
CA SER A 16 -13.87 -4.69 8.14
C SER A 16 -13.65 -4.02 6.79
N PHE A 17 -12.53 -4.35 6.14
CA PHE A 17 -12.13 -3.82 4.82
C PHE A 17 -11.81 -2.32 4.76
N ILE A 18 -12.07 -1.53 5.80
CA ILE A 18 -11.84 -0.07 5.76
C ILE A 18 -10.40 0.30 5.40
N LEU A 19 -9.42 -0.47 5.88
CA LEU A 19 -8.01 -0.22 5.59
C LEU A 19 -7.69 -0.54 4.13
N ALA A 20 -8.20 -1.65 3.59
CA ALA A 20 -8.00 -2.02 2.19
C ALA A 20 -8.75 -1.13 1.20
N THR A 21 -9.86 -0.50 1.63
CA THR A 21 -10.68 0.37 0.78
C THR A 21 -10.22 1.82 0.80
N ASN A 22 -9.82 2.33 1.96
CA ASN A 22 -9.44 3.75 2.07
C ASN A 22 -7.98 3.99 1.74
N PHE A 23 -7.11 3.00 1.92
CA PHE A 23 -5.68 3.21 1.79
C PHE A 23 -5.13 2.60 0.51
N SER A 24 -4.26 3.35 -0.15
CA SER A 24 -3.54 2.91 -1.34
C SER A 24 -2.05 3.21 -1.19
N PHE A 25 -1.23 2.22 -1.54
CA PHE A 25 0.23 2.30 -1.48
C PHE A 25 0.76 2.55 -2.89
N THR A 26 0.88 3.83 -3.24
CA THR A 26 1.32 4.26 -4.58
C THR A 26 2.83 4.25 -4.67
N GLY A 27 3.36 3.59 -5.69
CA GLY A 27 4.80 3.58 -5.99
C GLY A 27 5.14 4.75 -6.89
N VAL A 28 6.09 5.58 -6.47
CA VAL A 28 6.56 6.76 -7.20
C VAL A 28 8.01 6.56 -7.63
N THR A 29 8.31 6.92 -8.87
CA THR A 29 9.67 6.88 -9.43
C THR A 29 10.47 8.14 -9.06
N PRO A 30 11.80 8.14 -9.23
CA PRO A 30 12.62 9.34 -9.04
C PRO A 30 12.19 10.54 -9.90
N PHE A 31 11.47 10.28 -11.01
CA PHE A 31 11.00 11.29 -11.97
C PHE A 31 9.52 11.65 -11.79
N ALA A 32 8.92 11.28 -10.66
CA ALA A 32 7.54 11.58 -10.28
C ALA A 32 6.45 10.87 -11.13
N ASP A 33 6.80 9.80 -11.84
CA ASP A 33 5.79 8.89 -12.38
C ASP A 33 5.19 8.04 -11.24
N ALA A 34 3.86 7.96 -11.16
CA ALA A 34 3.14 7.27 -10.09
C ALA A 34 2.44 6.01 -10.63
N TYR A 35 2.65 4.89 -9.93
CA TYR A 35 2.07 3.59 -10.24
C TYR A 35 1.10 3.17 -9.13
N LYS A 36 -0.13 2.85 -9.52
CA LYS A 36 -1.11 2.28 -8.61
C LYS A 36 -0.70 0.88 -8.17
N PRO A 37 -0.93 0.49 -6.91
CA PRO A 37 -0.73 -0.89 -6.48
C PRO A 37 -1.61 -1.80 -7.34
N ARG A 38 -1.06 -2.95 -7.74
CA ARG A 38 -1.77 -3.94 -8.55
C ARG A 38 -2.24 -5.10 -7.67
N PRO A 39 -3.43 -5.66 -7.93
CA PRO A 39 -3.79 -6.97 -7.41
C PRO A 39 -2.79 -8.04 -7.85
N CYS A 40 -2.47 -8.97 -6.95
CA CYS A 40 -1.57 -10.07 -7.24
C CYS A 40 -1.94 -11.29 -6.39
N ASP A 41 -1.70 -12.49 -6.92
CA ASP A 41 -1.96 -13.76 -6.21
C ASP A 41 -0.81 -14.17 -5.26
N ALA A 42 0.10 -13.24 -4.95
CA ALA A 42 1.19 -13.48 -4.02
C ALA A 42 0.64 -13.72 -2.61
N SER A 43 1.18 -14.71 -1.89
CA SER A 43 0.73 -15.08 -0.55
C SER A 43 0.87 -13.96 0.48
N ASP A 44 1.78 -13.01 0.22
CA ASP A 44 2.07 -11.85 1.05
C ASP A 44 1.44 -10.56 0.51
N TRP A 45 0.49 -10.63 -0.43
CA TRP A 45 -0.17 -9.44 -0.96
C TRP A 45 -0.85 -8.63 0.16
N LEU A 46 -0.42 -7.37 0.32
CA LEU A 46 -0.81 -6.53 1.45
C LEU A 46 -2.31 -6.25 1.50
N ASP A 47 -2.98 -5.94 0.39
CA ASP A 47 -4.39 -5.55 0.42
C ASP A 47 -5.30 -6.69 0.90
N ALA A 48 -4.98 -7.94 0.52
CA ALA A 48 -5.67 -9.12 1.04
C ALA A 48 -5.53 -9.22 2.57
N ALA A 49 -4.34 -8.93 3.10
CA ALA A 49 -4.10 -8.94 4.53
C ALA A 49 -4.79 -7.78 5.26
N LEU A 50 -4.89 -6.60 4.63
CA LEU A 50 -5.57 -5.43 5.17
C LEU A 50 -7.09 -5.58 5.22
N GLY A 51 -7.68 -6.38 4.32
CA GLY A 51 -9.12 -6.60 4.24
C GLY A 51 -9.74 -7.11 5.56
N ASN A 52 -9.01 -7.93 6.31
CA ASN A 52 -9.46 -8.51 7.58
C ASN A 52 -8.56 -8.14 8.77
N ALA A 53 -7.78 -7.06 8.66
CA ALA A 53 -6.86 -6.64 9.71
C ALA A 53 -7.60 -6.30 11.02
N PRO A 54 -7.41 -7.05 12.12
CA PRO A 54 -8.05 -6.73 13.39
C PRO A 54 -7.56 -5.39 13.95
N GLN A 55 -8.41 -4.66 14.66
CA GLN A 55 -7.96 -3.47 15.39
C GLN A 55 -6.88 -3.84 16.42
N GLY A 56 -5.83 -3.03 16.49
CA GLY A 56 -4.66 -3.24 17.32
C GLY A 56 -3.60 -4.15 16.69
N SER A 57 -3.89 -4.82 15.58
CA SER A 57 -2.95 -5.75 14.94
C SER A 57 -1.83 -5.05 14.17
N ILE A 58 -0.77 -5.81 13.90
CA ILE A 58 0.29 -5.45 12.96
C ILE A 58 0.15 -6.39 11.76
N VAL A 59 -0.02 -5.81 10.58
CA VAL A 59 -0.09 -6.53 9.31
C VAL A 59 1.19 -6.22 8.53
N ARG A 60 1.73 -7.25 7.87
CA ARG A 60 2.91 -7.14 7.02
C ARG A 60 2.59 -7.76 5.67
N GLY A 61 3.09 -7.16 4.60
CA GLY A 61 2.88 -7.69 3.26
C GLY A 61 3.67 -6.92 2.21
N GLY A 62 3.70 -7.49 1.01
CA GLY A 62 4.23 -6.91 -0.21
C GLY A 62 3.17 -6.07 -0.93
N VAL A 63 3.58 -4.88 -1.35
CA VAL A 63 2.86 -4.08 -2.36
C VAL A 63 3.57 -4.26 -3.69
N TYR A 64 2.80 -4.42 -4.75
CA TYR A 64 3.32 -4.69 -6.09
C TYR A 64 2.86 -3.63 -7.08
N TRP A 65 3.74 -3.30 -8.03
CA TRP A 65 3.45 -2.35 -9.10
C TRP A 65 3.93 -2.88 -10.45
N ASP A 66 3.17 -2.54 -11.49
CA ASP A 66 3.56 -2.69 -12.89
C ASP A 66 4.35 -1.45 -13.33
N ALA A 67 5.51 -1.25 -12.71
CA ALA A 67 6.45 -0.21 -13.09
C ALA A 67 7.05 -0.54 -14.47
N TYR A 68 6.77 0.30 -15.47
CA TYR A 68 7.19 0.07 -16.87
C TYR A 68 8.29 1.02 -17.35
N ARG A 69 8.48 2.17 -16.69
CA ARG A 69 9.44 3.19 -17.12
C ARG A 69 10.70 3.15 -16.27
N ASP A 70 10.51 3.33 -14.96
CA ASP A 70 11.58 3.42 -13.98
C ASP A 70 11.21 2.63 -12.71
N PRO A 71 12.19 2.17 -11.93
CA PRO A 71 11.92 1.52 -10.66
C PRO A 71 11.24 2.49 -9.69
N VAL A 72 10.37 1.94 -8.84
CA VAL A 72 9.80 2.67 -7.71
C VAL A 72 10.93 2.97 -6.73
N SER A 73 11.08 4.24 -6.34
CA SER A 73 12.04 4.68 -5.32
C SER A 73 11.34 5.16 -4.05
N VAL A 74 10.04 5.44 -4.12
CA VAL A 74 9.26 5.98 -3.02
C VAL A 74 7.90 5.30 -2.98
N VAL A 75 7.43 4.93 -1.80
CA VAL A 75 6.06 4.48 -1.56
C VAL A 75 5.31 5.55 -0.80
N VAL A 76 4.16 5.95 -1.31
CA VAL A 76 3.27 6.93 -0.66
C VAL A 76 2.00 6.22 -0.23
N LEU A 77 1.66 6.34 1.06
CA LEU A 77 0.35 5.98 1.57
C LEU A 77 -0.62 7.13 1.30
N LEU A 78 -1.64 6.85 0.49
CA LEU A 78 -2.72 7.75 0.16
C LEU A 78 -4.00 7.31 0.87
N ASP A 79 -4.75 8.27 1.39
CA ASP A 79 -6.18 8.10 1.64
C ASP A 79 -6.92 8.35 0.32
N GLU A 80 -7.46 7.31 -0.31
CA GLU A 80 -8.13 7.40 -1.62
C GLU A 80 -9.42 8.21 -1.56
N LYS A 81 -10.02 8.35 -0.38
CA LYS A 81 -11.28 9.09 -0.21
C LYS A 81 -11.05 10.59 -0.20
N THR A 82 -9.95 11.03 0.38
CA THR A 82 -9.60 12.46 0.54
C THR A 82 -8.50 12.92 -0.42
N GLY A 83 -7.75 12.00 -1.00
CA GLY A 83 -6.52 12.28 -1.77
C GLY A 83 -5.33 12.68 -0.89
N GLN A 84 -5.43 12.56 0.43
CA GLN A 84 -4.39 13.02 1.34
C GLN A 84 -3.20 12.06 1.37
N HIS A 85 -1.99 12.61 1.31
CA HIS A 85 -0.76 11.88 1.57
C HIS A 85 -0.61 11.70 3.08
N LEU A 86 -0.74 10.46 3.55
CA LEU A 86 -0.66 10.14 4.97
C LEU A 86 0.76 9.81 5.43
N ALA A 87 1.54 9.14 4.57
CA ALA A 87 2.92 8.75 4.87
C ALA A 87 3.72 8.50 3.59
N GLN A 88 5.05 8.50 3.71
CA GLN A 88 5.98 8.23 2.63
C GLN A 88 7.19 7.43 3.14
N TRP A 89 7.65 6.46 2.34
CA TRP A 89 8.87 5.69 2.57
C TRP A 89 9.75 5.71 1.34
N ASN A 90 11.05 5.93 1.52
CA ASN A 90 12.03 5.77 0.45
C ASN A 90 12.55 4.33 0.46
N LEU A 91 12.69 3.73 -0.73
CA LEU A 91 13.16 2.36 -0.93
C LEU A 91 14.68 2.29 -1.11
#